data_AF-A0A660VYC8-F1
#
_entry.id   AF-A0A660VYC8-F1
#
_cell.length_a   1.000
_cell.length_b   1.000
_cell.length_c   1.000
_cell.angle_alpha   90.00
_cell.angle_beta   90.00
_cell.angle_gamma   90.00
#
_symmetry.space_group_name_H-M   'P 1'
#
loop_
_entity.id
_entity.type
_entity.pdbx_description
1 polymer ?
#
loop_
_entity_poly.entity_id
_entity_poly.type
_entity_poly.pdbx_seq_one_letter_code
_entity_poly.pdbx_strand_id
1 'polypeptide(L)'
;MAAPRTVLLALLLSLLLLPLGSGEVVKLPLVCPLCGAPFDGAQAVPPARSAGSDSDFCDYSAGGSTRAFDVQVCTSCGYTDKLAFFLSGESLPPAAKRNLPPRLKDIWNGKPPASQQAAPIARKFEAALVCAAARGVPAAELAALAHLGAWAVRDKITFRALLPRYRMPLDAFKAFGEEYRALELNSPAAFSTAFRLLQLTVRLGLPATRAKLASLISSAAPRFFSEQDTAKLRAELDAFERDAADEAALLAEAASRFEEALSAPGLDPRKRLLYTYLAGELKRRCGEAEDARKWLKAADADGQRPDIRKLIPVLLAHCEEAGQPESSFSRFPETVCPLCGRKTPYLPPAEPDYMGGSDCDFCTYSLDPTAYATGLVTCLNCRYTRFASEFGKPLSDEARKKLRAALSALGETPKPSSPRAVPCWKKYEYAAVCLAALDSPPSKVAMAWVNAAWAARRTCCAPTLETELPQGPLMPKAARKAASKLGGGDFGDAFLAALLCHRAGLLKLRRKYMKRAAKLAADLDEREALLKSTGRLFALERDYLERAVPLLEKVERGGRDYEFYRFLLGEALRRTGESRKARKVLRECLDFPRVGKAAGEILSGM
;
A
#
# COMPACT_ATOMS: atom_id res chain seq x y z
N MET A 1 -27.95 11.77 -12.72
CA MET A 1 -26.57 11.49 -12.26
C MET A 1 -26.44 12.03 -10.83
N ALA A 2 -26.56 11.19 -9.81
CA ALA A 2 -26.64 11.61 -8.40
C ALA A 2 -25.68 10.80 -7.49
N ALA A 3 -24.46 10.52 -7.97
CA ALA A 3 -23.44 9.72 -7.28
C ALA A 3 -22.21 10.48 -6.65
N PRO A 4 -22.03 11.81 -6.73
CA PRO A 4 -20.77 12.42 -6.24
C PRO A 4 -20.68 12.62 -4.73
N ARG A 5 -21.81 12.69 -3.99
CA ARG A 5 -21.80 13.00 -2.53
C ARG A 5 -21.26 11.85 -1.67
N THR A 6 -21.54 10.59 -2.01
CA THR A 6 -21.21 9.42 -1.18
C THR A 6 -19.71 9.11 -1.16
N VAL A 7 -19.02 9.25 -2.30
CA VAL A 7 -17.58 8.95 -2.43
C VAL A 7 -16.72 9.94 -1.63
N LEU A 8 -17.09 11.22 -1.62
CA LEU A 8 -16.38 12.21 -0.83
C LEU A 8 -16.69 12.05 0.66
N LEU A 9 -17.93 11.75 1.03
CA LEU A 9 -18.27 11.48 2.43
C LEU A 9 -17.50 10.28 2.95
N ALA A 10 -17.27 9.22 2.16
CA ALA A 10 -16.42 8.10 2.53
C ALA A 10 -14.92 8.45 2.54
N LEU A 11 -14.43 9.28 1.62
CA LEU A 11 -13.07 9.84 1.65
C LEU A 11 -12.84 10.70 2.93
N LEU A 12 -13.83 11.51 3.31
CA LEU A 12 -13.78 12.43 4.45
C LEU A 12 -14.08 11.74 5.79
N LEU A 13 -15.03 10.80 5.87
CA LEU A 13 -15.26 9.98 7.07
C LEU A 13 -14.10 9.03 7.30
N SER A 14 -13.48 8.47 6.25
CA SER A 14 -12.24 7.71 6.45
C SER A 14 -11.08 8.61 6.92
N LEU A 15 -11.10 9.92 6.61
CA LEU A 15 -10.20 10.97 7.16
C LEU A 15 -10.45 11.31 8.62
N LEU A 16 -11.68 11.17 9.10
CA LEU A 16 -12.06 11.66 10.43
C LEU A 16 -12.39 10.56 11.46
N LEU A 17 -12.68 9.31 11.06
CA LEU A 17 -13.42 8.37 11.92
C LEU A 17 -12.90 6.93 12.00
N LEU A 18 -11.61 6.67 11.76
CA LEU A 18 -11.03 5.45 12.30
C LEU A 18 -10.44 5.78 13.68
N PRO A 19 -11.04 5.26 14.78
CA PRO A 19 -10.41 5.41 16.08
C PRO A 19 -9.00 4.85 15.97
N LEU A 20 -8.01 5.64 16.37
CA LEU A 20 -6.68 5.14 16.76
C LEU A 20 -6.97 3.83 17.51
N GLY A 21 -6.55 2.69 16.93
CA GLY A 21 -6.95 1.38 17.43
C GLY A 21 -6.83 1.39 18.94
N SER A 22 -7.92 1.07 19.64
CA SER A 22 -8.16 1.35 21.05
C SER A 22 -7.18 0.61 21.97
N GLY A 23 -5.90 0.98 21.90
CA GLY A 23 -4.98 0.74 22.98
C GLY A 23 -5.62 1.36 24.21
N GLU A 24 -5.77 0.54 25.25
CA GLU A 24 -6.30 0.99 26.50
C GLU A 24 -5.43 2.17 26.98
N VAL A 25 -6.05 3.33 27.13
CA VAL A 25 -5.40 4.53 27.67
C VAL A 25 -5.68 4.55 29.15
N VAL A 26 -4.64 4.32 29.95
CA VAL A 26 -4.70 4.36 31.41
C VAL A 26 -4.46 5.80 31.86
N LYS A 27 -5.37 6.32 32.69
CA LYS A 27 -5.15 7.61 33.37
C LYS A 27 -4.20 7.43 34.55
N LEU A 28 -3.27 8.35 34.70
CA LEU A 28 -2.29 8.34 35.78
C LEU A 28 -2.37 9.65 36.56
N PRO A 29 -2.54 9.64 37.89
CA PRO A 29 -2.46 10.87 38.67
C PRO A 29 -1.00 11.34 38.71
N LEU A 30 -0.74 12.58 38.30
CA LEU A 30 0.59 13.19 38.28
C LEU A 30 0.58 14.50 39.07
N VAL A 31 1.75 14.92 39.55
CA VAL A 31 1.96 16.21 40.21
C VAL A 31 2.97 17.03 39.39
N CYS A 32 2.63 18.27 39.09
CA CYS A 32 3.50 19.13 38.29
C CYS A 32 4.74 19.59 39.10
N PRO A 33 5.98 19.34 38.64
CA PRO A 33 7.19 19.74 39.37
C PRO A 33 7.46 21.26 39.31
N LEU A 34 6.75 21.99 38.44
CA LEU A 34 6.83 23.46 38.33
C LEU A 34 5.88 24.16 39.30
N CYS A 35 4.58 23.83 39.26
CA CYS A 35 3.55 24.54 40.03
C CYS A 35 2.93 23.74 41.19
N GLY A 36 3.26 22.46 41.34
CA GLY A 36 2.71 21.59 42.38
C GLY A 36 1.26 21.14 42.15
N ALA A 37 0.59 21.60 41.09
CA ALA A 37 -0.79 21.23 40.83
C ALA A 37 -0.92 19.75 40.43
N PRO A 38 -1.89 19.01 40.97
CA PRO A 38 -2.21 17.66 40.50
C PRO A 38 -2.92 17.72 39.15
N PHE A 39 -2.68 16.74 38.28
CA PHE A 39 -3.38 16.60 37.01
C PHE A 39 -3.40 15.13 36.53
N ASP A 40 -4.35 14.81 35.65
CA ASP A 40 -4.42 13.50 35.02
C ASP A 40 -3.46 13.44 33.80
N GLY A 41 -2.46 12.58 33.90
CA GLY A 41 -1.69 12.07 32.77
C GLY A 41 -2.41 10.93 32.06
N ALA A 42 -1.87 10.52 30.92
CA ALA A 42 -2.37 9.40 30.14
C ALA A 42 -1.21 8.55 29.61
N GLN A 43 -1.29 7.23 29.76
CA GLN A 43 -0.36 6.27 29.19
C GLN A 43 -1.12 5.29 28.30
N ALA A 44 -0.63 5.08 27.09
CA ALA A 44 -1.19 4.08 26.19
C ALA A 44 -0.34 2.80 26.24
N VAL A 45 -0.99 1.64 26.24
CA VAL A 45 -0.30 0.35 26.17
C VAL A 45 0.24 0.13 24.74
N PRO A 46 1.56 -0.07 24.54
CA PRO A 46 2.11 -0.33 23.23
C PRO A 46 1.54 -1.64 22.65
N PRO A 47 1.08 -1.65 21.39
CA PRO A 47 0.59 -2.88 20.78
C PRO A 47 1.76 -3.83 20.48
N ALA A 48 1.52 -5.14 20.59
CA ALA A 48 2.57 -6.16 20.64
C ALA A 48 3.27 -6.47 19.30
N ARG A 49 2.91 -5.82 18.18
CA ARG A 49 3.41 -6.18 16.84
C ARG A 49 3.94 -4.96 16.08
N SER A 50 5.17 -5.09 15.56
CA SER A 50 5.76 -4.13 14.62
C SER A 50 5.11 -4.23 13.23
N ALA A 51 4.77 -3.08 12.66
CA ALA A 51 4.20 -2.89 11.32
C ALA A 51 5.24 -2.40 10.29
N GLY A 52 6.51 -2.24 10.67
CA GLY A 52 7.57 -1.75 9.80
C GLY A 52 8.36 -0.58 10.38
N SER A 53 9.27 -0.03 9.59
CA SER A 53 10.07 1.14 9.96
C SER A 53 10.31 2.07 8.76
N ASP A 54 10.54 3.35 9.05
CA ASP A 54 11.02 4.33 8.06
C ASP A 54 12.56 4.42 8.04
N SER A 55 13.11 5.13 7.07
CA SER A 55 14.56 5.36 6.91
C SER A 55 15.17 6.09 8.11
N ASP A 56 14.40 6.88 8.84
CA ASP A 56 14.84 7.54 10.07
C ASP A 56 14.60 6.68 11.33
N PHE A 57 14.32 5.38 11.18
CA PHE A 57 14.02 4.43 12.26
C PHE A 57 12.72 4.69 13.03
N CYS A 58 11.77 5.40 12.42
CA CYS A 58 10.41 5.48 12.96
C CYS A 58 9.73 4.10 12.88
N ASP A 59 9.69 3.38 14.00
CA ASP A 59 9.11 2.05 14.07
C ASP A 59 7.59 2.08 14.25
N TYR A 60 6.86 1.59 13.26
CA TYR A 60 5.41 1.51 13.34
C TYR A 60 4.96 0.28 14.10
N SER A 61 3.83 0.45 14.76
CA SER A 61 3.13 -0.62 15.44
C SER A 61 1.83 -0.93 14.69
N ALA A 62 1.36 -2.18 14.74
CA ALA A 62 0.13 -2.58 14.07
C ALA A 62 -1.14 -1.97 14.71
N GLY A 63 -1.01 -1.27 15.84
CA GLY A 63 -2.09 -0.53 16.50
C GLY A 63 -1.87 1.00 16.45
N GLY A 64 -2.72 1.74 17.17
CA GLY A 64 -2.53 3.19 17.33
C GLY A 64 -1.18 3.51 17.96
N SER A 65 -0.54 4.60 17.53
CA SER A 65 0.72 5.03 18.11
C SER A 65 0.53 5.53 19.55
N THR A 66 1.46 5.15 20.42
CA THR A 66 1.51 5.57 21.82
C THR A 66 2.41 6.79 22.05
N ARG A 67 3.18 7.22 21.05
CA ARG A 67 4.27 8.22 21.22
C ARG A 67 3.77 9.58 21.71
N ALA A 68 2.55 9.98 21.33
CA ALA A 68 1.92 11.22 21.80
C ALA A 68 1.65 11.23 23.33
N PHE A 69 1.68 10.05 23.96
CA PHE A 69 1.53 9.86 25.40
C PHE A 69 2.87 9.73 26.15
N ASP A 70 4.00 9.72 25.44
CA ASP A 70 5.31 9.72 26.10
C ASP A 70 5.61 11.06 26.79
N VAL A 71 4.89 12.12 26.40
CA VAL A 71 5.01 13.48 26.93
C VAL A 71 3.68 13.93 27.54
N GLN A 72 3.74 14.45 28.77
CA GLN A 72 2.59 14.91 29.55
C GLN A 72 2.64 16.41 29.74
N VAL A 73 1.47 17.08 29.68
CA VAL A 73 1.35 18.52 29.89
C VAL A 73 0.57 18.79 31.16
N CYS A 74 1.12 19.58 32.09
CA CYS A 74 0.36 20.10 33.22
C CYS A 74 -0.72 21.08 32.70
N THR A 75 -1.98 20.76 32.91
CA THR A 75 -3.12 21.58 32.47
C THR A 75 -3.27 22.90 33.23
N SER A 76 -2.55 23.08 34.35
CA SER A 76 -2.58 24.32 35.13
C SER A 76 -1.55 25.37 34.69
N CYS A 77 -0.34 24.95 34.31
CA CYS A 77 0.76 25.89 33.98
C CYS A 77 1.44 25.62 32.64
N GLY A 78 1.09 24.54 31.94
CA GLY A 78 1.67 24.18 30.65
C GLY A 78 3.07 23.54 30.73
N TYR A 79 3.60 23.28 31.92
CA TYR A 79 4.85 22.52 32.07
C TYR A 79 4.71 21.15 31.39
N THR A 80 5.68 20.81 30.56
CA THR A 80 5.58 19.64 29.69
C THR A 80 6.88 18.84 29.75
N ASP A 81 6.79 17.53 29.94
CA ASP A 81 7.99 16.67 30.01
C ASP A 81 7.64 15.20 29.70
N LYS A 82 8.67 14.36 29.59
CA LYS A 82 8.48 12.90 29.47
C LYS A 82 7.75 12.35 30.69
N LEU A 83 6.86 11.38 30.48
CA LEU A 83 6.12 10.71 31.56
C LEU A 83 7.07 10.16 32.64
N ALA A 84 8.21 9.58 32.24
CA ALA A 84 9.22 9.09 33.16
C ALA A 84 9.74 10.16 34.13
N PHE A 85 9.86 11.42 33.70
CA PHE A 85 10.30 12.51 34.57
C PHE A 85 9.24 12.83 35.64
N PHE A 86 7.96 12.90 35.26
CA PHE A 86 6.88 13.09 36.24
C PHE A 86 6.81 11.96 37.28
N LEU A 87 7.05 10.72 36.86
CA LEU A 87 7.03 9.55 37.74
C LEU A 87 8.26 9.45 38.67
N SER A 88 9.38 10.06 38.28
CA SER A 88 10.61 10.05 39.09
C SER A 88 10.49 10.83 40.40
N GLY A 89 9.58 11.81 40.48
CA GLY A 89 9.47 12.74 41.60
C GLY A 89 10.62 13.76 41.68
N GLU A 90 11.49 13.82 40.67
CA GLU A 90 12.60 14.78 40.62
C GLU A 90 12.10 16.23 40.64
N SER A 91 12.79 17.07 41.41
CA SER A 91 12.48 18.50 41.49
C SER A 91 13.22 19.29 40.41
N LEU A 92 12.56 20.31 39.86
CA LEU A 92 13.20 21.21 38.90
C LEU A 92 14.32 22.04 39.55
N PRO A 93 15.46 22.25 38.86
CA PRO A 93 16.47 23.21 39.28
C PRO A 93 15.87 24.61 39.51
N PRO A 94 16.31 25.38 40.52
CA PRO A 94 15.75 26.71 40.81
C PRO A 94 15.79 27.67 39.61
N ALA A 95 16.85 27.59 38.79
CA ALA A 95 16.96 28.38 37.56
C ALA A 95 15.87 28.02 36.54
N ALA A 96 15.56 26.73 36.37
CA ALA A 96 14.49 26.27 35.49
C ALA A 96 13.12 26.75 35.97
N LYS A 97 12.83 26.66 37.28
CA LYS A 97 11.57 27.15 37.86
C LYS A 97 11.32 28.63 37.59
N ARG A 98 12.37 29.46 37.63
CA ARG A 98 12.28 30.90 37.35
C ARG A 98 12.07 31.21 35.87
N ASN A 99 12.74 30.48 34.98
CA ASN A 99 12.85 30.86 33.56
C ASN A 99 11.78 30.20 32.66
N LEU A 100 11.16 29.11 33.08
CA LEU A 100 10.17 28.38 32.28
C LEU A 100 8.82 29.08 32.13
N PRO A 101 8.21 29.70 33.16
CA PRO A 101 6.87 30.27 33.05
C PRO A 101 6.65 31.23 31.85
N PRO A 102 7.52 32.23 31.58
CA PRO A 102 7.31 33.11 30.43
C PRO A 102 7.38 32.35 29.09
N ARG A 103 8.35 31.43 28.94
CA ARG A 103 8.52 30.66 27.70
C ARG A 103 7.34 29.72 27.43
N LEU A 104 6.80 29.10 28.47
CA LEU A 104 5.61 28.25 28.36
C LEU A 104 4.36 29.08 28.04
N LYS A 105 4.24 30.29 28.59
CA LYS A 105 3.17 31.21 28.25
C LYS A 105 3.17 31.53 26.75
N ASP A 106 4.34 31.75 26.15
CA ASP A 106 4.47 32.03 24.73
C ASP A 106 4.07 30.83 23.86
N ILE A 107 4.56 29.61 24.17
CA ILE A 107 4.22 28.39 23.42
C ILE A 107 2.72 28.10 23.45
N TRP A 108 2.08 28.34 24.60
CA TRP A 108 0.65 28.08 24.79
C TRP A 108 -0.25 29.29 24.52
N ASN A 109 0.27 30.35 23.87
CA ASN A 109 -0.48 31.57 23.56
C ASN A 109 -1.24 32.14 24.78
N GLY A 110 -0.60 32.13 25.95
CA GLY A 110 -1.14 32.67 27.19
C GLY A 110 -1.91 31.68 28.07
N LYS A 111 -2.40 30.55 27.53
CA LYS A 111 -3.24 29.62 28.30
C LYS A 111 -2.86 28.15 28.06
N PRO A 112 -2.52 27.40 29.12
CA PRO A 112 -2.27 25.96 29.02
C PRO A 112 -3.45 25.19 28.41
N PRO A 113 -3.20 24.03 27.79
CA PRO A 113 -4.27 23.22 27.22
C PRO A 113 -5.20 22.69 28.31
N ALA A 114 -6.50 22.62 28.00
CA ALA A 114 -7.52 22.17 28.95
C ALA A 114 -7.40 20.68 29.32
N SER A 115 -6.76 19.86 28.48
CA SER A 115 -6.54 18.43 28.69
C SER A 115 -5.33 17.93 27.91
N GLN A 116 -4.89 16.69 28.17
CA GLN A 116 -3.81 16.05 27.40
C GLN A 116 -4.12 15.94 25.91
N GLN A 117 -5.40 15.75 25.56
CA GLN A 117 -5.89 15.54 24.20
C GLN A 117 -6.12 16.87 23.47
N ALA A 118 -6.40 17.96 24.19
CA ALA A 118 -6.58 19.28 23.61
C ALA A 118 -5.27 19.93 23.15
N ALA A 119 -4.13 19.44 23.65
CA ALA A 119 -2.81 19.97 23.31
C ALA A 119 -2.35 19.46 21.93
N PRO A 120 -2.08 20.34 20.95
CA PRO A 120 -1.51 19.92 19.66
C PRO A 120 -0.19 19.19 19.86
N ILE A 121 -0.02 18.02 19.23
CA ILE A 121 1.14 17.13 19.45
C ILE A 121 2.46 17.89 19.29
N ALA A 122 2.63 18.66 18.21
CA ALA A 122 3.84 19.42 17.96
C ALA A 122 4.18 20.39 19.10
N ARG A 123 3.19 21.17 19.57
CA ARG A 123 3.34 22.10 20.70
C ARG A 123 3.68 21.40 22.01
N LYS A 124 3.18 20.18 22.25
CA LYS A 124 3.58 19.38 23.43
C LYS A 124 5.09 19.11 23.38
N PHE A 125 5.61 18.68 22.23
CA PHE A 125 7.03 18.36 22.10
C PHE A 125 7.93 19.61 22.09
N GLU A 126 7.48 20.72 21.49
CA GLU A 126 8.18 22.02 21.62
C GLU A 126 8.30 22.46 23.09
N ALA A 127 7.20 22.40 23.85
CA ALA A 127 7.22 22.71 25.28
C ALA A 127 8.13 21.74 26.05
N ALA A 128 8.10 20.45 25.72
CA ALA A 128 8.97 19.45 26.34
C ALA A 128 10.46 19.73 26.08
N LEU A 129 10.83 20.13 24.87
CA LEU A 129 12.20 20.50 24.51
C LEU A 129 12.67 21.72 25.31
N VAL A 130 11.82 22.74 25.44
CA VAL A 130 12.11 23.92 26.25
C VAL A 130 12.30 23.57 27.73
N CYS A 131 11.44 22.71 28.29
CA CYS A 131 11.56 22.21 29.65
C CYS A 131 12.84 21.39 29.86
N ALA A 132 13.11 20.42 28.98
CA ALA A 132 14.31 19.58 29.05
C ALA A 132 15.60 20.40 28.93
N ALA A 133 15.67 21.36 28.01
CA ALA A 133 16.82 22.24 27.87
C ALA A 133 17.04 23.09 29.13
N ALA A 134 15.98 23.60 29.76
CA ALA A 134 16.09 24.34 31.02
C ALA A 134 16.57 23.47 32.19
N ARG A 135 16.39 22.15 32.12
CA ARG A 135 16.94 21.17 33.06
C ARG A 135 18.42 20.82 32.79
N GLY A 136 19.00 21.31 31.69
CA GLY A 136 20.37 20.99 31.30
C GLY A 136 20.52 19.59 30.68
N VAL A 137 19.47 19.06 30.05
CA VAL A 137 19.51 17.77 29.35
C VAL A 137 20.52 17.85 28.18
N PRO A 138 21.39 16.84 27.97
CA PRO A 138 22.38 16.84 26.90
C PRO A 138 21.76 16.94 25.50
N ALA A 139 22.50 17.52 24.55
CA ALA A 139 22.05 17.70 23.16
C ALA A 139 21.54 16.40 22.51
N ALA A 140 22.19 15.26 22.76
CA ALA A 140 21.76 13.97 22.22
C ALA A 140 20.35 13.55 22.70
N GLU A 141 20.01 13.85 23.95
CA GLU A 141 18.69 13.55 24.51
C GLU A 141 17.62 14.55 24.05
N LEU A 142 18.00 15.81 23.84
CA LEU A 142 17.15 16.82 23.19
C LEU A 142 16.85 16.41 21.74
N ALA A 143 17.86 15.94 21.00
CA ALA A 143 17.71 15.43 19.64
C ALA A 143 16.73 14.26 19.58
N ALA A 144 16.88 13.28 20.48
CA ALA A 144 15.97 12.15 20.57
C ALA A 144 14.54 12.56 20.95
N LEU A 145 14.36 13.57 21.82
CA LEU A 145 13.04 14.10 22.18
C LEU A 145 12.37 14.83 21.00
N ALA A 146 13.12 15.64 20.25
CA ALA A 146 12.62 16.32 19.05
C ALA A 146 12.25 15.31 17.96
N HIS A 147 13.10 14.29 17.74
CA HIS A 147 12.86 13.22 16.77
C HIS A 147 11.62 12.40 17.13
N LEU A 148 11.43 12.07 18.41
CA LEU A 148 10.23 11.42 18.92
C LEU A 148 8.97 12.29 18.69
N GLY A 149 9.09 13.61 18.84
CA GLY A 149 8.01 14.54 18.54
C GLY A 149 7.63 14.53 17.07
N ALA A 150 8.62 14.56 16.17
CA ALA A 150 8.38 14.44 14.73
C ALA A 150 7.67 13.12 14.39
N TRP A 151 8.08 12.00 15.00
CA TRP A 151 7.40 10.73 14.84
C TRP A 151 5.95 10.75 15.33
N ALA A 152 5.69 11.38 16.48
CA ALA A 152 4.33 11.50 17.01
C ALA A 152 3.42 12.34 16.10
N VAL A 153 3.95 13.42 15.50
CA VAL A 153 3.22 14.20 14.47
C VAL A 153 2.99 13.36 13.22
N ARG A 154 4.00 12.61 12.76
CA ARG A 154 3.88 11.72 11.60
C ARG A 154 2.80 10.65 11.79
N ASP A 155 2.63 10.12 12.99
CA ASP A 155 1.60 9.11 13.26
C ASP A 155 0.18 9.65 13.03
N LYS A 156 -0.06 10.93 13.36
CA LYS A 156 -1.31 11.64 13.06
C LYS A 156 -1.55 11.72 11.54
N ILE A 157 -0.48 11.96 10.78
CA ILE A 157 -0.55 12.14 9.33
C ILE A 157 -0.73 10.81 8.58
N THR A 158 0.01 9.78 8.99
CA THR A 158 0.35 8.63 8.13
C THR A 158 -0.41 7.33 8.44
N PHE A 159 -1.41 7.37 9.32
CA PHE A 159 -2.15 6.18 9.78
C PHE A 159 -2.67 5.26 8.65
N ARG A 160 -3.01 5.77 7.46
CA ARG A 160 -3.45 4.93 6.32
C ARG A 160 -2.34 4.44 5.39
N ALA A 161 -1.11 4.91 5.56
CA ALA A 161 0.05 4.52 4.75
C ALA A 161 0.80 3.31 5.36
N LEU A 162 0.22 2.60 6.34
CA LEU A 162 0.80 1.41 6.96
C LEU A 162 0.37 0.11 6.26
N LEU A 163 0.50 0.08 4.93
CA LEU A 163 0.27 -1.15 4.17
C LEU A 163 1.47 -2.10 4.29
N PRO A 164 1.27 -3.43 4.27
CA PRO A 164 2.37 -4.40 4.37
C PRO A 164 3.51 -4.18 3.36
N ARG A 165 3.20 -3.70 2.16
CA ARG A 165 4.18 -3.37 1.11
C ARG A 165 5.02 -2.12 1.37
N TYR A 166 4.67 -1.31 2.38
CA TYR A 166 5.44 -0.14 2.82
C TYR A 166 6.12 -0.40 4.17
N ARG A 167 6.32 -1.69 4.51
CA ARG A 167 6.88 -2.11 5.80
C ARG A 167 8.35 -1.73 5.94
N MET A 168 9.12 -1.83 4.86
CA MET A 168 10.54 -1.47 4.85
C MET A 168 10.74 -0.19 4.03
N PRO A 169 11.72 0.67 4.38
CA PRO A 169 11.93 1.94 3.69
C PRO A 169 12.21 1.76 2.18
N LEU A 170 13.06 0.80 1.83
CA LEU A 170 13.43 0.52 0.43
C LEU A 170 12.22 0.09 -0.41
N ASP A 171 11.39 -0.80 0.13
CA ASP A 171 10.17 -1.26 -0.54
C ASP A 171 9.17 -0.11 -0.68
N ALA A 172 9.08 0.76 0.33
CA ALA A 172 8.23 1.94 0.31
C ALA A 172 8.65 2.96 -0.76
N PHE A 173 9.94 3.25 -0.90
CA PHE A 173 10.45 4.12 -1.98
C PHE A 173 10.15 3.55 -3.37
N LYS A 174 10.42 2.26 -3.59
CA LYS A 174 10.14 1.59 -4.86
C LYS A 174 8.66 1.65 -5.21
N ALA A 175 7.81 1.19 -4.30
CA ALA A 175 6.36 1.15 -4.51
C ALA A 175 5.76 2.54 -4.69
N PHE A 176 6.24 3.55 -3.94
CA PHE A 176 5.84 4.94 -4.13
C PHE A 176 6.15 5.43 -5.54
N GLY A 177 7.38 5.24 -6.03
CA GLY A 177 7.77 5.68 -7.37
C GLY A 177 6.91 5.06 -8.47
N GLU A 178 6.59 3.77 -8.36
CA GLU A 178 5.74 3.06 -9.33
C GLU A 178 4.27 3.49 -9.32
N GLU A 179 3.73 3.81 -8.14
CA GLU A 179 2.35 4.28 -7.98
C GLU A 179 2.19 5.76 -8.34
N TYR A 180 3.11 6.60 -7.88
CA TYR A 180 3.12 8.03 -8.17
C TYR A 180 3.19 8.31 -9.67
N ARG A 181 4.09 7.61 -10.39
CA ARG A 181 4.20 7.73 -11.86
C ARG A 181 2.94 7.30 -12.62
N ALA A 182 2.05 6.57 -11.97
CA ALA A 182 0.83 6.08 -12.59
C ALA A 182 -0.44 6.73 -12.07
N LEU A 183 -0.28 7.72 -11.19
CA LEU A 183 -1.41 8.43 -10.65
C LEU A 183 -2.01 9.30 -11.74
N GLU A 184 -3.22 8.95 -12.16
CA GLU A 184 -4.06 9.79 -13.02
C GLU A 184 -5.34 10.15 -12.26
N LEU A 185 -5.53 11.43 -11.96
CA LEU A 185 -6.76 11.93 -11.33
C LEU A 185 -7.88 12.11 -12.36
N ASN A 186 -8.33 10.98 -12.92
CA ASN A 186 -9.38 10.91 -13.94
C ASN A 186 -10.73 10.43 -13.40
N SER A 187 -10.82 10.15 -12.10
CA SER A 187 -12.04 9.71 -11.42
C SER A 187 -12.02 10.06 -9.94
N PRO A 188 -13.18 10.15 -9.26
CA PRO A 188 -13.24 10.34 -7.80
C PRO A 188 -12.47 9.26 -7.01
N ALA A 189 -12.46 8.01 -7.48
CA ALA A 189 -11.74 6.92 -6.81
C ALA A 189 -10.22 7.11 -6.82
N ALA A 190 -9.66 7.80 -7.82
CA ALA A 190 -8.23 8.08 -7.91
C ALA A 190 -7.73 8.99 -6.77
N PHE A 191 -8.60 9.84 -6.20
CA PHE A 191 -8.25 10.69 -5.07
C PHE A 191 -7.85 9.89 -3.83
N SER A 192 -8.46 8.74 -3.58
CA SER A 192 -8.05 7.86 -2.47
C SER A 192 -6.59 7.41 -2.60
N THR A 193 -6.18 7.04 -3.82
CA THR A 193 -4.78 6.69 -4.11
C THR A 193 -3.87 7.91 -3.99
N ALA A 194 -4.30 9.08 -4.47
CA ALA A 194 -3.52 10.32 -4.35
C ALA A 194 -3.30 10.73 -2.90
N PHE A 195 -4.32 10.66 -2.03
CA PHE A 195 -4.16 10.96 -0.60
C PHE A 195 -3.26 9.96 0.11
N ARG A 196 -3.37 8.66 -0.22
CA ARG A 196 -2.43 7.66 0.31
C ARG A 196 -0.99 7.97 -0.08
N LEU A 197 -0.76 8.32 -1.35
CA LEU A 197 0.57 8.71 -1.83
C LEU A 197 1.04 10.00 -1.16
N LEU A 198 0.14 10.97 -0.93
CA LEU A 198 0.43 12.20 -0.23
C LEU A 198 0.91 11.91 1.20
N GLN A 199 0.23 11.04 1.94
CA GLN A 199 0.70 10.59 3.26
C GLN A 199 2.04 9.85 3.17
N LEU A 200 2.24 9.02 2.15
CA LEU A 200 3.50 8.30 1.97
C LEU A 200 4.68 9.25 1.69
N THR A 201 4.45 10.41 1.05
CA THR A 201 5.52 11.43 0.90
C THR A 201 6.07 11.93 2.24
N VAL A 202 5.26 11.90 3.31
CA VAL A 202 5.69 12.31 4.65
C VAL A 202 6.56 11.21 5.29
N ARG A 203 6.17 9.93 5.16
CA ARG A 203 7.00 8.79 5.59
C ARG A 203 8.34 8.71 4.85
N LEU A 204 8.33 9.03 3.56
CA LEU A 204 9.53 8.99 2.72
C LEU A 204 10.35 10.28 2.78
N GLY A 205 9.85 11.34 3.43
CA GLY A 205 10.51 12.64 3.47
C GLY A 205 10.72 13.24 2.08
N LEU A 206 9.65 13.37 1.31
CA LEU A 206 9.65 13.89 -0.05
C LEU A 206 8.87 15.22 -0.11
N PRO A 207 9.34 16.30 0.54
CA PRO A 207 8.57 17.55 0.68
C PRO A 207 8.24 18.20 -0.66
N ALA A 208 9.14 18.17 -1.64
CA ALA A 208 8.88 18.70 -2.98
C ALA A 208 7.77 17.93 -3.70
N THR A 209 7.79 16.60 -3.63
CA THR A 209 6.76 15.73 -4.23
C THR A 209 5.43 15.88 -3.49
N ARG A 210 5.46 16.07 -2.17
CA ARG A 210 4.29 16.34 -1.32
C ARG A 210 3.54 17.58 -1.82
N ALA A 211 4.24 18.71 -1.94
CA ALA A 211 3.65 19.97 -2.40
C ALA A 211 3.03 19.85 -3.81
N LYS A 212 3.73 19.15 -4.72
CA LYS A 212 3.20 18.87 -6.08
C LYS A 212 1.93 18.04 -6.05
N LEU A 213 1.91 16.98 -5.23
CA LEU A 213 0.77 16.09 -5.12
C LEU A 213 -0.43 16.79 -4.46
N ALA A 214 -0.21 17.60 -3.43
CA ALA A 214 -1.24 18.44 -2.82
C ALA A 214 -1.85 19.43 -3.85
N SER A 215 -1.00 20.09 -4.64
CA SER A 215 -1.43 20.98 -5.73
C SER A 215 -2.22 20.25 -6.82
N LEU A 216 -1.76 19.05 -7.23
CA LEU A 216 -2.45 18.21 -8.19
C LEU A 216 -3.84 17.79 -7.70
N ILE A 217 -3.95 17.39 -6.42
CA ILE A 217 -5.24 17.05 -5.80
C ILE A 217 -6.16 18.28 -5.78
N SER A 218 -5.67 19.41 -5.28
CA SER A 218 -6.46 20.64 -5.14
C SER A 218 -6.98 21.18 -6.49
N SER A 219 -6.15 21.12 -7.53
CA SER A 219 -6.49 21.60 -8.87
C SER A 219 -7.41 20.65 -9.66
N ALA A 220 -7.32 19.34 -9.41
CA ALA A 220 -8.20 18.36 -10.06
C ALA A 220 -9.59 18.29 -9.40
N ALA A 221 -9.70 18.62 -8.12
CA ALA A 221 -10.92 18.47 -7.31
C ALA A 221 -12.20 19.11 -7.92
N PRO A 222 -12.18 20.36 -8.43
CA PRO A 222 -13.37 20.99 -9.01
C PRO A 222 -13.98 20.23 -10.20
N ARG A 223 -13.23 19.34 -10.86
CA ARG A 223 -13.72 18.53 -11.98
C ARG A 223 -14.65 17.40 -11.53
N PHE A 224 -14.56 17.00 -10.26
CA PHE A 224 -15.19 15.79 -9.74
C PHE A 224 -16.11 16.03 -8.54
N PHE A 225 -15.94 17.14 -7.84
CA PHE A 225 -16.65 17.44 -6.59
C PHE A 225 -17.41 18.76 -6.66
N SER A 226 -18.40 18.91 -5.78
CA SER A 226 -19.09 20.20 -5.63
C SER A 226 -18.15 21.27 -5.09
N GLU A 227 -18.57 22.53 -5.16
CA GLU A 227 -17.79 23.65 -4.62
C GLU A 227 -17.58 23.52 -3.10
N GLN A 228 -18.63 23.18 -2.35
CA GLN A 228 -18.57 22.94 -0.90
C GLN A 228 -17.59 21.82 -0.55
N ASP A 229 -17.67 20.72 -1.30
CA ASP A 229 -16.81 19.55 -1.16
C ASP A 229 -15.35 19.87 -1.47
N THR A 230 -15.11 20.66 -2.50
CA THR A 230 -13.78 21.17 -2.87
C THR A 230 -13.21 22.08 -1.79
N ALA A 231 -14.03 22.96 -1.20
CA ALA A 231 -13.61 23.81 -0.10
C ALA A 231 -13.21 23.00 1.14
N LYS A 232 -14.00 21.97 1.48
CA LYS A 232 -13.65 21.05 2.57
C LYS A 232 -12.36 20.29 2.28
N LEU A 233 -12.18 19.79 1.06
CA LEU A 233 -10.94 19.13 0.64
C LEU A 233 -9.71 20.04 0.80
N ARG A 234 -9.82 21.31 0.41
CA ARG A 234 -8.74 22.29 0.58
C ARG A 234 -8.42 22.53 2.05
N ALA A 235 -9.42 22.69 2.90
CA ALA A 235 -9.20 22.84 4.34
C ALA A 235 -8.47 21.63 4.97
N GLU A 236 -8.78 20.42 4.52
CA GLU A 236 -8.07 19.19 4.93
C GLU A 236 -6.62 19.16 4.41
N LEU A 237 -6.37 19.56 3.15
CA LEU A 237 -5.01 19.69 2.62
C LEU A 237 -4.20 20.74 3.39
N ASP A 238 -4.81 21.88 3.74
CA ASP A 238 -4.16 22.91 4.54
C ASP A 238 -3.83 22.41 5.96
N ALA A 239 -4.71 21.61 6.56
CA ALA A 239 -4.45 20.97 7.84
C ALA A 239 -3.30 19.96 7.76
N PHE A 240 -3.30 19.14 6.70
CA PHE A 240 -2.22 18.20 6.40
C PHE A 240 -0.88 18.90 6.22
N GLU A 241 -0.82 20.00 5.46
CA GLU A 241 0.43 20.74 5.25
C GLU A 241 0.91 21.45 6.53
N ARG A 242 0.00 21.92 7.39
CA ARG A 242 0.37 22.43 8.72
C ARG A 242 1.01 21.34 9.57
N ASP A 243 0.39 20.16 9.65
CA ASP A 243 0.97 19.03 10.41
C ASP A 243 2.32 18.59 9.81
N ALA A 244 2.46 18.58 8.48
CA ALA A 244 3.72 18.23 7.83
C ALA A 244 4.82 19.29 8.05
N ALA A 245 4.46 20.56 8.18
CA ALA A 245 5.37 21.64 8.55
C ALA A 245 5.81 21.53 10.02
N ASP A 246 4.88 21.20 10.92
CA ASP A 246 5.17 20.93 12.33
C ASP A 246 6.14 19.75 12.49
N GLU A 247 5.94 18.65 11.74
CA GLU A 247 6.91 17.56 11.69
C GLU A 247 8.28 18.05 11.21
N ALA A 248 8.33 18.79 10.10
CA ALA A 248 9.59 19.28 9.52
C ALA A 248 10.36 20.19 10.48
N ALA A 249 9.67 21.03 11.27
CA ALA A 249 10.29 21.87 12.29
C ALA A 249 10.95 21.04 13.40
N LEU A 250 10.26 20.00 13.89
CA LEU A 250 10.81 19.07 14.89
C LEU A 250 11.97 18.23 14.35
N LEU A 251 11.91 17.81 13.09
CA LEU A 251 13.03 17.12 12.42
C LEU A 251 14.26 18.04 12.27
N ALA A 252 14.06 19.31 11.93
CA ALA A 252 15.14 20.30 11.82
C ALA A 252 15.81 20.55 13.19
N GLU A 253 15.01 20.71 14.25
CA GLU A 253 15.54 20.81 15.62
C GLU A 253 16.31 19.54 16.01
N ALA A 254 15.76 18.35 15.73
CA ALA A 254 16.44 17.08 16.00
C ALA A 254 17.79 16.97 15.27
N ALA A 255 17.83 17.33 13.98
CA ALA A 255 19.06 17.34 13.19
C ALA A 255 20.12 18.26 13.80
N SER A 256 19.76 19.51 14.10
CA SER A 256 20.64 20.50 14.75
C SER A 256 21.22 19.97 16.07
N ARG A 257 20.39 19.32 16.91
CA ARG A 257 20.84 18.75 18.19
C ARG A 257 21.73 17.52 18.02
N PHE A 258 21.53 16.70 16.99
CA PHE A 258 22.46 15.63 16.67
C PHE A 258 23.83 16.16 16.23
N GLU A 259 23.86 17.26 15.47
CA GLU A 259 25.12 17.93 15.08
C GLU A 259 25.87 18.48 16.30
N GLU A 260 25.15 19.12 17.23
CA GLU A 260 25.71 19.56 18.51
C GLU A 260 26.27 18.36 19.30
N ALA A 261 25.53 17.26 19.39
CA ALA A 261 25.95 16.05 20.07
C ALA A 261 27.20 15.40 19.46
N LEU A 262 27.39 15.50 18.14
CA LEU A 262 28.58 15.00 17.44
C LEU A 262 29.86 15.72 17.86
N SER A 263 29.74 16.94 18.39
CA SER A 263 30.87 17.73 18.90
C SER A 263 31.29 17.33 20.32
N ALA A 264 30.54 16.47 21.00
CA ALA A 264 30.85 16.04 22.35
C ALA A 264 32.12 15.16 22.40
N PRO A 265 33.07 15.44 23.31
CA PRO A 265 34.27 14.61 23.49
C PRO A 265 33.88 13.21 23.98
N GLY A 266 34.60 12.19 23.49
CA GLY A 266 34.39 10.80 23.93
C GLY A 266 33.10 10.13 23.44
N LEU A 267 32.42 10.70 22.44
CA LEU A 267 31.24 10.06 21.85
C LEU A 267 31.59 8.69 21.28
N ASP A 268 30.90 7.66 21.77
CA ASP A 268 31.01 6.27 21.30
C ASP A 268 30.96 6.19 19.76
N PRO A 269 31.86 5.45 19.10
CA PRO A 269 31.90 5.37 17.63
C PRO A 269 30.58 4.93 17.00
N ARG A 270 29.83 4.01 17.62
CA ARG A 270 28.53 3.56 17.06
C ARG A 270 27.48 4.65 17.17
N LYS A 271 27.46 5.42 18.27
CA LYS A 271 26.60 6.60 18.40
C LYS A 271 26.99 7.69 17.42
N ARG A 272 28.28 7.92 17.20
CA ARG A 272 28.78 8.88 16.20
C ARG A 272 28.25 8.56 14.81
N LEU A 273 28.39 7.31 14.37
CA LEU A 273 27.83 6.85 13.09
C LEU A 273 26.31 7.08 13.01
N LEU A 274 25.58 6.67 14.05
CA LEU A 274 24.12 6.84 14.09
C LEU A 274 23.71 8.32 14.02
N TYR A 275 24.37 9.20 14.77
CA TYR A 275 24.04 10.63 14.79
C TYR A 275 24.44 11.32 13.48
N THR A 276 25.56 10.93 12.86
CA THR A 276 25.96 11.40 11.52
C THR A 276 24.92 10.99 10.47
N TYR A 277 24.45 9.75 10.51
CA TYR A 277 23.38 9.27 9.64
C TYR A 277 22.07 10.03 9.85
N LEU A 278 21.63 10.15 11.11
CA LEU A 278 20.38 10.83 11.45
C LEU A 278 20.42 12.31 11.06
N ALA A 279 21.52 13.04 11.29
CA ALA A 279 21.65 14.42 10.83
C ALA A 279 21.40 14.54 9.31
N GLY A 280 21.99 13.64 8.51
CA GLY A 280 21.80 13.63 7.05
C GLY A 280 20.38 13.24 6.61
N GLU A 281 19.82 12.17 7.18
CA GLU A 281 18.47 11.72 6.82
C GLU A 281 17.40 12.73 7.24
N LEU A 282 17.51 13.33 8.44
CA LEU A 282 16.54 14.31 8.90
C LEU A 282 16.57 15.59 8.05
N LYS A 283 17.76 16.09 7.71
CA LYS A 283 17.92 17.21 6.77
C LYS A 283 17.33 16.93 5.39
N ARG A 284 17.50 15.71 4.87
CA ARG A 284 16.86 15.29 3.62
C ARG A 284 15.34 15.40 3.72
N ARG A 285 14.76 14.91 4.82
CA ARG A 285 13.30 14.95 5.07
C ARG A 285 12.78 16.39 5.20
N CYS A 286 13.61 17.33 5.67
CA CYS A 286 13.34 18.77 5.70
C CYS A 286 13.53 19.48 4.35
N GLY A 287 14.05 18.79 3.33
CA GLY A 287 14.31 19.39 2.01
C GLY A 287 15.68 20.06 1.86
N GLU A 288 16.58 19.89 2.83
CA GLU A 288 17.93 20.45 2.84
C GLU A 288 18.91 19.50 2.13
N ALA A 289 18.75 19.34 0.81
CA ALA A 289 19.43 18.30 0.03
C ALA A 289 20.97 18.39 0.06
N GLU A 290 21.55 19.59 0.05
CA GLU A 290 23.01 19.78 0.08
C GLU A 290 23.61 19.26 1.39
N ASP A 291 23.10 19.73 2.53
CA ASP A 291 23.58 19.32 3.84
C ASP A 291 23.30 17.85 4.10
N ALA A 292 22.16 17.33 3.64
CA ALA A 292 21.85 15.92 3.71
C ALA A 292 22.93 15.07 3.02
N ARG A 293 23.34 15.44 1.80
CA ARG A 293 24.40 14.72 1.07
C ARG A 293 25.73 14.75 1.80
N LYS A 294 26.10 15.89 2.37
CA LYS A 294 27.33 16.02 3.17
C LYS A 294 27.35 15.00 4.31
N TRP A 295 26.29 14.94 5.10
CA TRP A 295 26.19 14.03 6.25
C TRP A 295 26.03 12.55 5.86
N LEU A 296 25.22 12.24 4.85
CA LEU A 296 25.03 10.86 4.38
C LEU A 296 26.32 10.27 3.79
N LYS A 297 27.13 11.06 3.06
CA LYS A 297 28.45 10.62 2.59
C LYS A 297 29.43 10.38 3.75
N ALA A 298 29.38 11.22 4.79
CA ALA A 298 30.18 11.02 5.98
C ALA A 298 29.79 9.73 6.73
N ALA A 299 28.49 9.42 6.81
CA ALA A 299 28.01 8.16 7.40
C ALA A 299 28.41 6.92 6.56
N ASP A 300 28.40 7.03 5.23
CA ASP A 300 28.77 5.93 4.33
C ASP A 300 30.24 5.51 4.50
N ALA A 301 31.12 6.50 4.68
CA ALA A 301 32.55 6.29 4.81
C ALA A 301 32.94 5.45 6.06
N ASP A 302 32.12 5.46 7.12
CA ASP A 302 32.35 4.67 8.34
C ASP A 302 32.00 3.18 8.13
N GLY A 303 30.92 2.89 7.38
CA GLY A 303 30.59 1.55 6.88
C GLY A 303 30.20 0.48 7.92
N GLN A 304 30.15 0.80 9.23
CA GLN A 304 29.98 -0.22 10.29
C GLN A 304 28.57 -0.78 10.49
N ARG A 305 27.53 -0.13 9.96
CA ARG A 305 26.13 -0.57 10.10
C ARG A 305 25.54 -1.00 8.76
N PRO A 306 25.38 -2.32 8.49
CA PRO A 306 24.90 -2.84 7.21
C PRO A 306 23.50 -2.35 6.83
N ASP A 307 22.64 -2.11 7.82
CA ASP A 307 21.27 -1.64 7.60
C ASP A 307 21.24 -0.17 7.14
N ILE A 308 22.07 0.70 7.74
CA ILE A 308 22.28 2.08 7.28
C ILE A 308 22.92 2.10 5.88
N ARG A 309 23.98 1.32 5.69
CA ARG A 309 24.75 1.28 4.44
C ARG A 309 23.88 0.94 3.22
N LYS A 310 22.87 0.09 3.39
CA LYS A 310 21.91 -0.25 2.32
C LYS A 310 20.96 0.89 1.96
N LEU A 311 20.68 1.80 2.89
CA LEU A 311 19.77 2.94 2.68
C LEU A 311 20.47 4.09 1.98
N ILE A 312 21.72 4.40 2.34
CA ILE A 312 22.45 5.58 1.88
C ILE A 312 22.40 5.79 0.35
N PRO A 313 22.68 4.79 -0.52
CA PRO A 313 22.64 5.00 -1.97
C PRO A 313 21.26 5.48 -2.47
N VAL A 314 20.17 4.96 -1.90
CA VAL A 314 18.81 5.35 -2.25
C VAL A 314 18.50 6.76 -1.76
N LEU A 315 18.94 7.11 -0.54
CA LEU A 315 18.73 8.43 0.03
C LEU A 315 19.51 9.51 -0.74
N LEU A 316 20.75 9.22 -1.14
CA LEU A 316 21.57 10.11 -1.95
C LEU A 316 20.96 10.33 -3.35
N ALA A 317 20.46 9.27 -4.00
CA ALA A 317 19.76 9.40 -5.27
C ALA A 317 18.55 10.35 -5.16
N HIS A 318 17.78 10.27 -4.07
CA HIS A 318 16.67 11.22 -3.85
C HIS A 318 17.14 12.65 -3.57
N CYS A 319 18.29 12.85 -2.93
CA CYS A 319 18.88 14.19 -2.82
C CYS A 319 19.27 14.77 -4.18
N GLU A 320 19.69 13.93 -5.13
CA GLU A 320 20.05 14.35 -6.49
C GLU A 320 18.80 14.66 -7.34
N GLU A 321 17.78 13.80 -7.27
CA GLU A 321 16.50 13.99 -7.96
C GLU A 321 15.77 15.26 -7.53
N ALA A 322 15.85 15.62 -6.24
CA ALA A 322 15.23 16.83 -5.71
C ALA A 322 15.74 18.13 -6.38
N GLY A 323 16.95 18.10 -6.97
CA GLY A 323 17.55 19.22 -7.69
C GLY A 323 17.33 19.22 -9.21
N GLN A 324 16.78 18.16 -9.81
CA GLN A 324 16.61 18.09 -11.26
C GLN A 324 15.23 18.65 -11.71
N PRO A 325 15.17 19.50 -12.75
CA PRO A 325 13.91 19.88 -13.38
C PRO A 325 13.23 18.66 -14.02
N GLU A 326 11.93 18.49 -13.76
CA GLU A 326 11.11 17.27 -13.93
C GLU A 326 10.96 16.67 -15.34
N SER A 327 11.72 17.08 -16.34
CA SER A 327 11.49 16.65 -17.73
C SER A 327 11.80 15.16 -17.99
N SER A 328 12.37 14.43 -17.02
CA SER A 328 12.87 13.06 -17.20
C SER A 328 12.07 11.95 -16.50
N PHE A 329 11.03 12.27 -15.71
CA PHE A 329 10.25 11.23 -15.02
C PHE A 329 9.30 10.48 -15.96
N SER A 330 9.91 9.54 -16.69
CA SER A 330 9.38 8.26 -17.14
C SER A 330 8.15 8.32 -18.08
N ARG A 331 8.42 8.55 -19.37
CA ARG A 331 7.61 7.88 -20.40
C ARG A 331 7.79 6.38 -20.21
N PHE A 332 6.69 5.62 -20.15
CA PHE A 332 6.75 4.17 -20.33
C PHE A 332 7.65 3.86 -21.54
N PRO A 333 8.46 2.79 -21.50
CA PRO A 333 9.20 2.40 -22.69
C PRO A 333 8.20 2.22 -23.86
N GLU A 334 8.61 2.68 -25.04
CA GLU A 334 7.78 2.61 -26.23
C GLU A 334 8.26 1.49 -27.15
N THR A 335 7.32 0.87 -27.85
CA THR A 335 7.62 -0.09 -28.93
C THR A 335 6.71 0.16 -30.13
N VAL A 336 7.13 -0.27 -31.32
CA VAL A 336 6.32 -0.12 -32.54
C VAL A 336 5.44 -1.36 -32.71
N CYS A 337 4.12 -1.16 -32.79
CA CYS A 337 3.20 -2.25 -33.00
C CYS A 337 3.33 -2.85 -34.42
N PRO A 338 3.61 -4.16 -34.58
CA PRO A 338 3.82 -4.76 -35.91
C PRO A 338 2.53 -4.86 -36.75
N LEU A 339 1.35 -4.68 -36.13
CA LEU A 339 0.05 -4.75 -36.81
C LEU A 339 -0.37 -3.41 -37.44
N CYS A 340 -0.10 -2.29 -36.75
CA CYS A 340 -0.57 -0.96 -37.15
C CYS A 340 0.53 0.11 -37.31
N GLY A 341 1.79 -0.23 -37.02
CA GLY A 341 2.94 0.68 -37.17
C GLY A 341 3.03 1.82 -36.15
N ARG A 342 2.05 1.97 -35.26
CA ARG A 342 2.07 3.04 -34.24
C ARG A 342 2.94 2.66 -33.06
N LYS A 343 3.65 3.66 -32.51
CA LYS A 343 4.29 3.54 -31.21
C LYS A 343 3.25 3.33 -30.12
N THR A 344 3.56 2.45 -29.18
CA THR A 344 2.71 2.19 -28.02
C THR A 344 3.59 2.10 -26.78
N PRO A 345 3.23 2.81 -25.70
CA PRO A 345 3.86 2.59 -24.41
C PRO A 345 3.51 1.19 -23.88
N TYR A 346 4.40 0.60 -23.09
CA TYR A 346 4.14 -0.68 -22.42
C TYR A 346 4.69 -0.72 -20.99
N LEU A 347 4.17 -1.64 -20.18
CA LEU A 347 4.69 -1.88 -18.84
C LEU A 347 5.97 -2.72 -18.96
N PRO A 348 7.11 -2.28 -18.40
CA PRO A 348 8.31 -3.10 -18.40
C PRO A 348 8.03 -4.44 -17.70
N PRO A 349 8.59 -5.56 -18.17
CA PRO A 349 8.45 -6.85 -17.51
C PRO A 349 8.84 -6.73 -16.04
N ALA A 350 8.00 -7.25 -15.16
CA ALA A 350 8.28 -7.36 -13.74
C ALA A 350 8.20 -8.84 -13.37
N GLU A 351 9.20 -9.34 -12.66
CA GLU A 351 9.17 -10.71 -12.15
C GLU A 351 8.12 -10.80 -11.04
N PRO A 352 7.16 -11.74 -11.13
CA PRO A 352 6.20 -11.94 -10.05
C PRO A 352 6.93 -12.47 -8.82
N ASP A 353 6.71 -11.82 -7.67
CA ASP A 353 7.00 -12.46 -6.41
C ASP A 353 5.96 -13.60 -6.22
N TYR A 354 6.39 -14.78 -5.79
CA TYR A 354 5.48 -15.90 -5.54
C TYR A 354 4.95 -15.89 -4.10
N MET A 355 4.95 -14.73 -3.46
CA MET A 355 4.75 -14.61 -2.01
C MET A 355 3.26 -14.58 -1.61
N GLY A 356 2.34 -14.32 -2.55
CA GLY A 356 0.89 -14.34 -2.31
C GLY A 356 0.27 -15.75 -2.28
N GLY A 357 1.07 -16.80 -2.46
CA GLY A 357 0.63 -18.19 -2.55
C GLY A 357 -0.01 -18.54 -3.90
N SER A 358 -0.72 -19.65 -3.94
CA SER A 358 -1.39 -20.13 -5.17
C SER A 358 -2.76 -20.72 -4.89
N ASP A 359 -3.59 -20.83 -5.93
CA ASP A 359 -4.83 -21.60 -5.87
C ASP A 359 -4.59 -23.06 -6.26
N CYS A 360 -5.58 -23.92 -6.01
CA CYS A 360 -5.54 -25.33 -6.43
C CYS A 360 -5.44 -25.55 -7.95
N ASP A 361 -5.73 -24.54 -8.78
CA ASP A 361 -5.51 -24.57 -10.23
C ASP A 361 -4.18 -23.93 -10.65
N PHE A 362 -3.27 -23.69 -9.71
CA PHE A 362 -1.97 -23.04 -9.93
C PHE A 362 -2.04 -21.56 -10.33
N CYS A 363 -3.19 -20.89 -10.16
CA CYS A 363 -3.23 -19.43 -10.21
C CYS A 363 -2.35 -18.86 -9.09
N THR A 364 -1.19 -18.30 -9.43
CA THR A 364 -0.26 -17.70 -8.47
C THR A 364 -0.59 -16.25 -8.18
N TYR A 365 -0.36 -15.85 -6.93
CA TYR A 365 -0.54 -14.49 -6.44
C TYR A 365 0.82 -13.90 -6.10
N SER A 366 0.98 -12.64 -6.47
CA SER A 366 2.15 -11.79 -6.19
C SER A 366 1.65 -10.63 -5.37
N LEU A 367 2.43 -10.22 -4.37
CA LEU A 367 2.20 -9.00 -3.60
C LEU A 367 2.19 -7.78 -4.53
N ASP A 368 2.94 -7.84 -5.63
CA ASP A 368 2.80 -6.93 -6.76
C ASP A 368 1.72 -7.40 -7.77
N PRO A 369 0.52 -6.77 -7.79
CA PRO A 369 -0.51 -7.11 -8.76
C PRO A 369 -0.12 -6.77 -10.21
N THR A 370 0.91 -5.94 -10.42
CA THR A 370 1.35 -5.51 -11.75
C THR A 370 2.19 -6.55 -12.49
N ALA A 371 2.90 -7.42 -11.77
CA ALA A 371 3.76 -8.45 -12.37
C ALA A 371 3.01 -9.39 -13.35
N TYR A 372 1.74 -9.65 -13.09
CA TYR A 372 0.93 -10.47 -14.00
C TYR A 372 0.53 -9.74 -15.29
N ALA A 373 0.45 -8.42 -15.24
CA ALA A 373 0.05 -7.55 -16.33
C ALA A 373 1.21 -7.10 -17.22
N THR A 374 2.46 -7.30 -16.79
CA THR A 374 3.68 -6.85 -17.46
C THR A 374 4.24 -7.87 -18.45
N GLY A 375 3.84 -9.15 -18.35
CA GLY A 375 4.24 -10.20 -19.30
C GLY A 375 3.65 -10.03 -20.71
N LEU A 376 2.63 -9.20 -20.87
CA LEU A 376 1.98 -8.89 -22.14
C LEU A 376 2.16 -7.43 -22.54
N VAL A 377 2.40 -7.20 -23.82
CA VAL A 377 2.36 -5.87 -24.43
C VAL A 377 1.09 -5.76 -25.26
N THR A 378 0.30 -4.72 -25.00
CA THR A 378 -0.93 -4.42 -25.73
C THR A 378 -0.78 -3.10 -26.45
N CYS A 379 -0.99 -3.08 -27.77
CA CYS A 379 -1.05 -1.85 -28.53
C CYS A 379 -2.30 -1.06 -28.16
N LEU A 380 -2.14 0.16 -27.65
CA LEU A 380 -3.27 1.01 -27.25
C LEU A 380 -4.14 1.49 -28.41
N ASN A 381 -3.61 1.43 -29.64
CA ASN A 381 -4.34 1.85 -30.84
C ASN A 381 -5.20 0.73 -31.45
N CYS A 382 -4.65 -0.48 -31.60
CA CYS A 382 -5.32 -1.58 -32.31
C CYS A 382 -5.56 -2.83 -31.47
N ARG A 383 -5.17 -2.83 -30.18
CA ARG A 383 -5.36 -3.93 -29.21
C ARG A 383 -4.61 -5.21 -29.51
N TYR A 384 -3.78 -5.24 -30.55
CA TYR A 384 -2.82 -6.33 -30.78
C TYR A 384 -2.06 -6.59 -29.49
N THR A 385 -2.12 -7.83 -29.01
CA THR A 385 -1.50 -8.22 -27.74
C THR A 385 -0.72 -9.51 -27.90
N ARG A 386 0.51 -9.52 -27.39
CA ARG A 386 1.43 -10.65 -27.38
C ARG A 386 2.28 -10.63 -26.11
N PHE A 387 2.96 -11.73 -25.83
CA PHE A 387 4.05 -11.74 -24.86
C PHE A 387 5.11 -10.72 -25.23
N ALA A 388 5.71 -10.06 -24.22
CA ALA A 388 6.69 -9.00 -24.45
C ALA A 388 7.85 -9.44 -25.37
N SER A 389 8.32 -10.69 -25.23
CA SER A 389 9.36 -11.30 -26.05
C SER A 389 8.94 -11.61 -27.50
N GLU A 390 7.64 -11.59 -27.80
CA GLU A 390 7.10 -11.86 -29.13
C GLU A 390 6.48 -10.63 -29.81
N PHE A 391 6.20 -9.56 -29.05
CA PHE A 391 5.39 -8.45 -29.53
C PHE A 391 6.00 -7.71 -30.74
N GLY A 392 7.32 -7.57 -30.79
CA GLY A 392 8.01 -6.86 -31.87
C GLY A 392 8.26 -7.70 -33.13
N LYS A 393 7.89 -8.99 -33.15
CA LYS A 393 8.17 -9.87 -34.30
C LYS A 393 7.34 -9.42 -35.52
N PRO A 394 7.93 -9.42 -36.74
CA PRO A 394 7.23 -9.02 -37.95
C PRO A 394 6.06 -9.98 -38.24
N LEU A 395 4.99 -9.43 -38.82
CA LEU A 395 3.78 -10.17 -39.21
C LEU A 395 3.68 -10.20 -40.73
N SER A 396 3.36 -11.37 -41.30
CA SER A 396 2.99 -11.48 -42.72
C SER A 396 1.68 -10.73 -43.00
N ASP A 397 1.43 -10.38 -44.25
CA ASP A 397 0.20 -9.66 -44.61
C ASP A 397 -1.07 -10.48 -44.35
N GLU A 398 -1.00 -11.80 -44.57
CA GLU A 398 -2.08 -12.72 -44.21
C GLU A 398 -2.34 -12.72 -42.68
N ALA A 399 -1.27 -12.78 -41.88
CA ALA A 399 -1.40 -12.67 -40.42
C ALA A 399 -2.01 -11.33 -39.99
N ARG A 400 -1.60 -10.22 -40.61
CA ARG A 400 -2.18 -8.88 -40.36
C ARG A 400 -3.68 -8.84 -40.68
N LYS A 401 -4.08 -9.43 -41.81
CA LYS A 401 -5.48 -9.51 -42.24
C LYS A 401 -6.33 -10.29 -41.23
N LYS A 402 -5.90 -11.51 -40.85
CA LYS A 402 -6.58 -12.34 -39.85
C LYS A 402 -6.71 -11.63 -38.50
N LEU A 403 -5.62 -11.00 -38.02
CA LEU A 403 -5.61 -10.27 -36.74
C LEU A 403 -6.57 -9.08 -36.74
N ARG A 404 -6.61 -8.27 -37.81
CA ARG A 404 -7.52 -7.13 -37.91
C ARG A 404 -8.98 -7.58 -37.86
N ALA A 405 -9.33 -8.63 -38.61
CA ALA A 405 -10.66 -9.19 -38.59
C ALA A 405 -11.05 -9.68 -37.18
N ALA A 406 -10.17 -10.47 -36.54
CA ALA A 406 -10.43 -11.01 -35.21
C ALA A 406 -10.56 -9.93 -34.12
N LEU A 407 -9.71 -8.90 -34.14
CA LEU A 407 -9.74 -7.80 -33.17
C LEU A 407 -10.93 -6.85 -33.41
N SER A 408 -11.37 -6.67 -34.66
CA SER A 408 -12.57 -5.90 -34.98
C SER A 408 -13.84 -6.59 -34.47
N ALA A 409 -13.88 -7.92 -34.47
CA ALA A 409 -15.01 -8.70 -33.97
C ALA A 409 -15.24 -8.56 -32.45
N LEU A 410 -14.25 -8.03 -31.71
CA LEU A 410 -14.41 -7.72 -30.28
C LEU A 410 -15.20 -6.43 -30.00
N GLY A 411 -15.62 -5.72 -31.05
CA GLY A 411 -16.37 -4.46 -30.97
C GLY A 411 -15.51 -3.24 -30.67
N GLU A 412 -16.12 -2.06 -30.65
CA GLU A 412 -15.43 -0.82 -30.31
C GLU A 412 -15.31 -0.66 -28.78
N THR A 413 -14.09 -0.74 -28.28
CA THR A 413 -13.72 -0.23 -26.96
C THR A 413 -12.92 1.07 -27.12
N PRO A 414 -13.14 2.07 -26.24
CA PRO A 414 -12.34 3.30 -26.23
C PRO A 414 -10.84 2.99 -26.19
N LYS A 415 -10.05 3.77 -26.93
CA LYS A 415 -8.59 3.65 -26.91
C LYS A 415 -8.09 4.02 -25.50
N PRO A 416 -7.43 3.11 -24.78
CA PRO A 416 -6.90 3.42 -23.46
C PRO A 416 -5.83 4.51 -23.57
N SER A 417 -5.81 5.45 -22.63
CA SER A 417 -4.78 6.50 -22.53
C SER A 417 -3.41 5.94 -22.11
N SER A 418 -3.39 4.78 -21.44
CA SER A 418 -2.21 4.22 -20.78
C SER A 418 -2.24 2.69 -20.79
N PRO A 419 -1.08 1.98 -20.79
CA PRO A 419 -1.03 0.53 -20.70
C PRO A 419 -1.57 -0.03 -19.37
N ARG A 420 -1.74 0.82 -18.35
CA ARG A 420 -2.41 0.47 -17.09
C ARG A 420 -3.94 0.53 -17.17
N ALA A 421 -4.48 1.36 -18.07
CA ALA A 421 -5.92 1.49 -18.26
C ALA A 421 -6.56 0.26 -18.92
N VAL A 422 -5.76 -0.67 -19.47
CA VAL A 422 -6.25 -1.96 -19.95
C VAL A 422 -6.26 -2.96 -18.79
N PRO A 423 -7.44 -3.44 -18.34
CA PRO A 423 -7.51 -4.44 -17.28
C PRO A 423 -6.71 -5.69 -17.66
N CYS A 424 -6.01 -6.27 -16.68
CA CYS A 424 -5.12 -7.40 -16.94
C CYS A 424 -5.81 -8.58 -17.65
N TRP A 425 -7.03 -8.92 -17.22
CA TRP A 425 -7.84 -9.97 -17.87
C TRP A 425 -8.16 -9.66 -19.33
N LYS A 426 -8.33 -8.38 -19.67
CA LYS A 426 -8.60 -7.95 -21.05
C LYS A 426 -7.37 -8.10 -21.92
N LYS A 427 -6.16 -7.88 -21.39
CA LYS A 427 -4.91 -8.14 -22.10
C LYS A 427 -4.81 -9.62 -22.48
N TYR A 428 -5.11 -10.53 -21.57
CA TYR A 428 -5.09 -11.97 -21.86
C TYR A 428 -6.21 -12.41 -22.82
N GLU A 429 -7.41 -11.80 -22.74
CA GLU A 429 -8.45 -12.00 -23.76
C GLU A 429 -7.95 -11.58 -25.16
N TYR A 430 -7.35 -10.39 -25.28
CA TYR A 430 -6.77 -9.94 -26.55
C TYR A 430 -5.66 -10.87 -27.03
N ALA A 431 -4.81 -11.37 -26.12
CA ALA A 431 -3.76 -12.33 -26.44
C ALA A 431 -4.35 -13.65 -26.96
N ALA A 432 -5.40 -14.19 -26.32
CA ALA A 432 -6.06 -15.42 -26.73
C ALA A 432 -6.66 -15.29 -28.14
N VAL A 433 -7.31 -14.15 -28.43
CA VAL A 433 -7.86 -13.83 -29.75
C VAL A 433 -6.75 -13.70 -30.79
N CYS A 434 -5.64 -13.03 -30.47
CA CYS A 434 -4.49 -12.91 -31.37
C CYS A 434 -3.84 -14.27 -31.65
N LEU A 435 -3.69 -15.14 -30.64
CA LEU A 435 -3.13 -16.47 -30.80
C LEU A 435 -4.01 -17.35 -31.68
N ALA A 436 -5.33 -17.32 -31.47
CA ALA A 436 -6.29 -18.06 -32.29
C ALA A 436 -6.28 -17.59 -33.75
N ALA A 437 -6.26 -16.27 -33.99
CA ALA A 437 -6.21 -15.69 -35.34
C ALA A 437 -4.91 -16.01 -36.10
N LEU A 438 -3.86 -16.43 -35.37
CA LEU A 438 -2.56 -16.81 -35.91
C LEU A 438 -2.37 -18.32 -35.91
N ASP A 439 -3.46 -19.08 -35.82
CA ASP A 439 -3.48 -20.55 -35.89
C ASP A 439 -2.50 -21.20 -34.89
N SER A 440 -2.35 -20.58 -33.71
CA SER A 440 -1.47 -21.11 -32.65
C SER A 440 -2.03 -22.43 -32.10
N PRO A 441 -1.17 -23.33 -31.56
CA PRO A 441 -1.61 -24.59 -30.99
C PRO A 441 -2.73 -24.41 -29.94
N PRO A 442 -3.74 -25.30 -29.89
CA PRO A 442 -4.86 -25.20 -28.95
C PRO A 442 -4.44 -25.01 -27.49
N SER A 443 -3.34 -25.64 -27.07
CA SER A 443 -2.77 -25.50 -25.73
C SER A 443 -2.36 -24.05 -25.39
N LYS A 444 -1.78 -23.31 -26.34
CA LYS A 444 -1.40 -21.90 -26.14
C LYS A 444 -2.62 -21.00 -26.04
N VAL A 445 -3.61 -21.20 -26.91
CA VAL A 445 -4.87 -20.43 -26.90
C VAL A 445 -5.64 -20.72 -25.62
N ALA A 446 -5.74 -21.99 -25.21
CA ALA A 446 -6.34 -22.40 -23.95
C ALA A 446 -5.69 -21.73 -22.75
N MET A 447 -4.36 -21.74 -22.68
CA MET A 447 -3.62 -21.13 -21.57
C MET A 447 -3.85 -19.62 -21.49
N ALA A 448 -3.97 -18.92 -22.63
CA ALA A 448 -4.29 -17.49 -22.63
C ALA A 448 -5.70 -17.22 -22.05
N TRP A 449 -6.70 -18.06 -22.35
CA TRP A 449 -8.02 -17.97 -21.74
C TRP A 449 -8.02 -18.31 -20.24
N VAL A 450 -7.28 -19.35 -19.83
CA VAL A 450 -7.06 -19.67 -18.41
C VAL A 450 -6.41 -18.49 -17.68
N ASN A 451 -5.40 -17.86 -18.28
CA ASN A 451 -4.75 -16.69 -17.71
C ASN A 451 -5.67 -15.47 -17.63
N ALA A 452 -6.58 -15.29 -18.59
CA ALA A 452 -7.62 -14.26 -18.52
C ALA A 452 -8.58 -14.51 -17.33
N ALA A 453 -8.98 -15.77 -17.13
CA ALA A 453 -9.78 -16.19 -15.98
C ALA A 453 -9.04 -15.91 -14.65
N TRP A 454 -7.75 -16.29 -14.56
CA TRP A 454 -6.91 -16.00 -13.40
C TRP A 454 -6.76 -14.50 -13.14
N ALA A 455 -6.56 -13.68 -14.17
CA ALA A 455 -6.50 -12.23 -14.02
C ALA A 455 -7.83 -11.64 -13.52
N ALA A 456 -8.98 -12.15 -13.97
CA ALA A 456 -10.29 -11.72 -13.51
C ALA A 456 -10.46 -12.04 -12.01
N ARG A 457 -10.06 -13.25 -11.60
CA ARG A 457 -10.04 -13.69 -10.20
C ARG A 457 -9.11 -12.86 -9.33
N ARG A 458 -7.89 -12.58 -9.80
CA ARG A 458 -6.92 -11.75 -9.05
C ARG A 458 -7.45 -10.34 -8.83
N THR A 459 -8.18 -9.78 -9.80
CA THR A 459 -8.79 -8.45 -9.68
C THR A 459 -9.78 -8.37 -8.51
N CYS A 460 -10.50 -9.45 -8.17
CA CYS A 460 -11.40 -9.47 -7.03
C CYS A 460 -10.80 -10.04 -5.73
N CYS A 461 -9.66 -10.74 -5.78
CA CYS A 461 -9.11 -11.47 -4.61
C CYS A 461 -7.73 -11.00 -4.13
N ALA A 462 -7.03 -10.08 -4.82
CA ALA A 462 -5.62 -9.78 -4.55
C ALA A 462 -5.30 -9.17 -3.16
N PRO A 463 -6.08 -8.24 -2.56
CA PRO A 463 -5.62 -7.61 -1.31
C PRO A 463 -6.03 -8.36 -0.03
N THR A 464 -6.99 -9.27 -0.10
CA THR A 464 -7.81 -9.63 1.07
C THR A 464 -7.39 -10.89 1.81
N LEU A 465 -6.49 -11.73 1.27
CA LEU A 465 -6.32 -13.11 1.76
C LEU A 465 -4.89 -13.55 2.07
N GLU A 466 -3.91 -12.66 1.90
CA GLU A 466 -2.50 -13.04 1.95
C GLU A 466 -1.93 -13.12 3.38
N THR A 467 -2.62 -12.56 4.38
CA THR A 467 -2.15 -12.55 5.78
C THR A 467 -2.69 -13.69 6.66
N GLU A 468 -3.72 -14.43 6.22
CA GLU A 468 -4.41 -15.41 7.07
C GLU A 468 -4.39 -16.86 6.55
N LEU A 469 -3.87 -17.09 5.34
CA LEU A 469 -3.86 -18.43 4.74
C LEU A 469 -2.51 -19.14 4.94
N PRO A 470 -2.52 -20.48 5.14
CA PRO A 470 -1.29 -21.27 5.20
C PRO A 470 -0.51 -21.16 3.89
N GLN A 471 0.82 -21.21 3.99
CA GLN A 471 1.70 -21.24 2.82
C GLN A 471 1.40 -22.47 1.95
N GLY A 472 1.25 -22.25 0.64
CA GLY A 472 0.95 -23.28 -0.36
C GLY A 472 -0.36 -23.06 -1.12
N PRO A 473 -0.77 -24.02 -1.97
CA PRO A 473 -2.00 -23.90 -2.74
C PRO A 473 -3.25 -23.91 -1.85
N LEU A 474 -4.18 -23.00 -2.09
CA LEU A 474 -5.45 -22.94 -1.35
C LEU A 474 -6.38 -24.08 -1.79
N MET A 475 -6.32 -25.17 -1.04
CA MET A 475 -7.11 -26.38 -1.31
C MET A 475 -8.56 -26.27 -0.81
N PRO A 476 -9.53 -26.97 -1.45
CA PRO A 476 -10.95 -26.89 -1.09
C PRO A 476 -11.27 -27.18 0.39
N LYS A 477 -10.59 -28.15 1.01
CA LYS A 477 -10.78 -28.49 2.44
C LYS A 477 -10.34 -27.34 3.36
N ALA A 478 -9.15 -26.78 3.09
CA ALA A 478 -8.60 -25.66 3.87
C ALA A 478 -9.48 -24.41 3.72
N ALA A 479 -9.88 -24.08 2.49
CA ALA A 479 -10.75 -22.95 2.23
C ALA A 479 -12.12 -23.09 2.91
N ARG A 480 -12.72 -24.29 2.94
CA ARG A 480 -13.98 -24.55 3.65
C ARG A 480 -13.84 -24.28 5.15
N LYS A 481 -12.75 -24.77 5.77
CA LYS A 481 -12.46 -24.56 7.19
C LYS A 481 -12.23 -23.08 7.52
N ALA A 482 -11.51 -22.35 6.66
CA ALA A 482 -11.30 -20.91 6.82
C ALA A 482 -12.60 -20.12 6.67
N ALA A 483 -13.37 -20.37 5.61
CA ALA A 483 -14.65 -19.69 5.36
C ALA A 483 -15.69 -19.96 6.45
N SER A 484 -15.69 -21.15 7.08
CA SER A 484 -16.60 -21.41 8.21
C SER A 484 -16.26 -20.58 9.45
N LYS A 485 -14.98 -20.28 9.69
CA LYS A 485 -14.55 -19.45 10.81
C LYS A 485 -14.91 -17.98 10.60
N LEU A 486 -14.72 -17.48 9.38
CA LEU A 486 -15.07 -16.11 8.98
C LEU A 486 -16.57 -15.89 8.81
N GLY A 487 -17.40 -16.93 8.82
CA GLY A 487 -18.82 -16.79 8.56
C GLY A 487 -19.61 -16.12 9.71
N GLY A 488 -18.96 -15.42 10.64
CA GLY A 488 -19.45 -15.09 11.97
C GLY A 488 -20.44 -13.94 12.05
N GLY A 489 -20.06 -12.71 11.71
CA GLY A 489 -20.85 -11.54 12.16
C GLY A 489 -21.31 -10.59 11.07
N ASP A 490 -20.38 -10.07 10.27
CA ASP A 490 -20.59 -8.86 9.50
C ASP A 490 -20.42 -9.04 7.98
N PHE A 491 -20.53 -7.91 7.25
CA PHE A 491 -20.37 -7.87 5.81
C PHE A 491 -18.97 -8.30 5.35
N GLY A 492 -17.92 -7.84 6.04
CA GLY A 492 -16.53 -8.09 5.67
C GLY A 492 -16.21 -9.58 5.78
N ASP A 493 -16.58 -10.18 6.89
CA ASP A 493 -16.53 -11.61 7.18
C ASP A 493 -17.20 -12.46 6.09
N ALA A 494 -18.47 -12.14 5.79
CA ALA A 494 -19.24 -12.86 4.78
C ALA A 494 -18.66 -12.66 3.37
N PHE A 495 -18.21 -11.45 3.04
CA PHE A 495 -17.60 -11.15 1.75
C PHE A 495 -16.26 -11.87 1.59
N LEU A 496 -15.42 -11.87 2.62
CA LEU A 496 -14.13 -12.55 2.63
C LEU A 496 -14.28 -14.07 2.50
N ALA A 497 -15.23 -14.67 3.22
CA ALA A 497 -15.58 -16.07 3.07
C ALA A 497 -16.04 -16.41 1.65
N ALA A 498 -16.74 -15.49 0.97
CA ALA A 498 -17.13 -15.67 -0.42
C ALA A 498 -15.92 -15.66 -1.37
N LEU A 499 -14.98 -14.74 -1.20
CA LEU A 499 -13.74 -14.66 -1.98
C LEU A 499 -12.87 -15.93 -1.79
N LEU A 500 -12.72 -16.41 -0.55
CA LEU A 500 -12.04 -17.69 -0.26
C LEU A 500 -12.67 -18.87 -0.99
N CYS A 501 -13.99 -18.98 -0.89
CA CYS A 501 -14.73 -20.04 -1.56
C CYS A 501 -14.60 -19.93 -3.09
N HIS A 502 -14.51 -18.71 -3.63
CA HIS A 502 -14.29 -18.50 -5.05
C HIS A 502 -12.89 -18.97 -5.50
N ARG A 503 -11.83 -18.57 -4.81
CA ARG A 503 -10.45 -19.03 -5.06
C ARG A 503 -10.33 -20.54 -5.05
N ALA A 504 -11.00 -21.21 -4.11
CA ALA A 504 -11.01 -22.67 -4.02
C ALA A 504 -12.00 -23.38 -4.96
N GLY A 505 -12.76 -22.64 -5.80
CA GLY A 505 -13.78 -23.18 -6.71
C GLY A 505 -14.98 -23.83 -6.01
N LEU A 506 -15.28 -23.44 -4.76
CA LEU A 506 -16.41 -23.92 -3.96
C LEU A 506 -17.69 -23.14 -4.31
N LEU A 507 -18.21 -23.33 -5.53
CA LEU A 507 -19.29 -22.50 -6.11
C LEU A 507 -20.54 -22.38 -5.24
N LYS A 508 -20.97 -23.47 -4.58
CA LYS A 508 -22.15 -23.48 -3.70
C LYS A 508 -21.95 -22.59 -2.46
N LEU A 509 -20.79 -22.73 -1.80
CA LEU A 509 -20.45 -21.93 -0.62
C LEU A 509 -20.21 -20.46 -0.99
N ARG A 510 -19.53 -20.19 -2.11
CA ARG A 510 -19.39 -18.83 -2.64
C ARG A 510 -20.74 -18.13 -2.78
N ARG A 511 -21.73 -18.78 -3.43
CA ARG A 511 -23.09 -18.23 -3.57
C ARG A 511 -23.77 -18.00 -2.21
N LYS A 512 -23.64 -18.94 -1.28
CA LYS A 512 -24.15 -18.82 0.09
C LYS A 512 -23.62 -17.56 0.77
N TYR A 513 -22.30 -17.37 0.77
CA TYR A 513 -21.64 -16.24 1.43
C TYR A 513 -21.89 -14.91 0.72
N MET A 514 -21.92 -14.88 -0.63
CA MET A 514 -22.33 -13.67 -1.38
C MET A 514 -23.75 -13.23 -1.05
N LYS A 515 -24.70 -14.18 -0.95
CA LYS A 515 -26.09 -13.88 -0.56
C LYS A 515 -26.15 -13.31 0.86
N ARG A 516 -25.32 -13.82 1.78
CA ARG A 516 -25.21 -13.29 3.14
C ARG A 516 -24.62 -11.87 3.14
N ALA A 517 -23.51 -11.64 2.43
CA ALA A 517 -22.91 -10.32 2.30
C ALA A 517 -23.89 -9.31 1.69
N ALA A 518 -24.67 -9.69 0.68
CA ALA A 518 -25.72 -8.85 0.10
C ALA A 518 -26.80 -8.47 1.10
N LYS A 519 -27.24 -9.38 1.97
CA LYS A 519 -28.19 -9.05 3.05
C LYS A 519 -27.60 -8.05 4.06
N LEU A 520 -26.30 -8.11 4.32
CA LEU A 520 -25.59 -7.23 5.26
C LEU A 520 -25.14 -5.90 4.64
N ALA A 521 -25.37 -5.73 3.33
CA ALA A 521 -25.05 -4.51 2.59
C ALA A 521 -26.23 -3.53 2.51
N ALA A 522 -27.40 -3.90 3.07
CA ALA A 522 -28.71 -3.29 2.78
C ALA A 522 -28.81 -1.77 2.97
N ASP A 523 -27.88 -1.14 3.69
CA ASP A 523 -27.93 0.29 4.02
C ASP A 523 -26.71 1.09 3.52
N LEU A 524 -25.85 0.50 2.66
CA LEU A 524 -24.60 1.13 2.20
C LEU A 524 -24.34 0.90 0.70
N ASP A 525 -24.57 1.93 -0.11
CA ASP A 525 -24.39 1.94 -1.58
C ASP A 525 -23.04 1.37 -2.03
N GLU A 526 -21.97 1.63 -1.28
CA GLU A 526 -20.62 1.18 -1.60
C GLU A 526 -20.46 -0.34 -1.51
N ARG A 527 -21.09 -0.96 -0.51
CA ARG A 527 -21.07 -2.42 -0.34
C ARG A 527 -21.84 -3.10 -1.46
N GLU A 528 -22.94 -2.50 -1.90
CA GLU A 528 -23.70 -3.00 -3.05
C GLU A 528 -22.91 -2.88 -4.36
N ALA A 529 -22.25 -1.74 -4.59
CA ALA A 529 -21.37 -1.53 -5.74
C ALA A 529 -20.21 -2.55 -5.77
N LEU A 530 -19.60 -2.83 -4.62
CA LEU A 530 -18.56 -3.84 -4.47
C LEU A 530 -19.07 -5.25 -4.78
N LEU A 531 -20.26 -5.63 -4.30
CA LEU A 531 -20.88 -6.92 -4.62
C LEU A 531 -21.20 -7.05 -6.10
N LYS A 532 -21.73 -5.99 -6.72
CA LYS A 532 -22.05 -5.95 -8.16
C LYS A 532 -20.79 -6.11 -9.02
N SER A 533 -19.73 -5.34 -8.72
CA SER A 533 -18.47 -5.43 -9.46
C SER A 533 -17.81 -6.81 -9.32
N THR A 534 -17.80 -7.36 -8.10
CA THR A 534 -17.28 -8.70 -7.81
C THR A 534 -18.08 -9.79 -8.53
N GLY A 535 -19.41 -9.68 -8.54
CA GLY A 535 -20.29 -10.60 -9.27
C GLY A 535 -20.01 -10.61 -10.77
N ARG A 536 -19.73 -9.44 -11.38
CA ARG A 536 -19.32 -9.35 -12.79
C ARG A 536 -18.00 -10.06 -13.05
N LEU A 537 -17.01 -9.90 -12.16
CA LEU A 537 -15.71 -10.58 -12.30
C LEU A 537 -15.85 -12.10 -12.16
N PHE A 538 -16.74 -12.60 -11.30
CA PHE A 538 -17.03 -14.04 -11.19
C PHE A 538 -17.66 -14.61 -12.47
N ALA A 539 -18.57 -13.87 -13.10
CA ALA A 539 -19.15 -14.25 -14.38
C ALA A 539 -18.07 -14.27 -15.47
N LEU A 540 -17.25 -13.22 -15.51
CA LEU A 540 -16.16 -13.08 -16.47
C LEU A 540 -15.14 -14.22 -16.37
N GLU A 541 -14.71 -14.60 -15.16
CA GLU A 541 -13.84 -15.76 -14.96
C GLU A 541 -14.47 -17.02 -15.56
N ARG A 542 -15.74 -17.28 -15.25
CA ARG A 542 -16.45 -18.46 -15.75
C ARG A 542 -16.50 -18.46 -17.29
N ASP A 543 -16.86 -17.34 -17.89
CA ASP A 543 -16.99 -17.22 -19.34
C ASP A 543 -15.64 -17.47 -20.06
N TYR A 544 -14.52 -17.05 -19.47
CA TYR A 544 -13.19 -17.38 -19.97
C TYR A 544 -12.82 -18.86 -19.81
N LEU A 545 -13.17 -19.48 -18.68
CA LEU A 545 -12.97 -20.92 -18.48
C LEU A 545 -13.81 -21.74 -19.46
N GLU A 546 -15.06 -21.35 -19.74
CA GLU A 546 -15.92 -21.99 -20.75
C GLU A 546 -15.30 -21.94 -22.14
N ARG A 547 -14.61 -20.85 -22.51
CA ARG A 547 -13.85 -20.75 -23.77
C ARG A 547 -12.58 -21.61 -23.77
N ALA A 548 -11.95 -21.81 -22.61
CA ALA A 548 -10.75 -22.63 -22.49
C ALA A 548 -11.05 -24.14 -22.60
N VAL A 549 -12.17 -24.62 -22.06
CA VAL A 549 -12.54 -26.05 -22.02
C VAL A 549 -12.41 -26.78 -23.37
N PRO A 550 -13.06 -26.34 -24.47
CA PRO A 550 -12.99 -27.07 -25.74
C PRO A 550 -11.59 -27.04 -26.38
N LEU A 551 -10.74 -26.09 -25.99
CA LEU A 551 -9.34 -26.03 -26.45
C LEU A 551 -8.46 -26.97 -25.64
N LEU A 552 -8.69 -27.08 -24.33
CA LEU A 552 -8.01 -28.03 -23.45
C LEU A 552 -8.35 -29.48 -23.81
N GLU A 553 -9.58 -29.76 -24.26
CA GLU A 553 -9.98 -31.10 -24.74
C GLU A 553 -9.23 -31.53 -26.00
N LYS A 554 -8.76 -30.58 -26.81
CA LYS A 554 -8.00 -30.84 -28.05
C LYS A 554 -6.50 -31.03 -27.83
N VAL A 555 -6.00 -30.89 -26.60
CA VAL A 555 -4.57 -31.09 -26.32
C VAL A 555 -4.23 -32.58 -26.44
N GLU A 556 -3.32 -32.91 -27.35
CA GLU A 556 -2.94 -34.28 -27.67
C GLU A 556 -2.16 -34.96 -26.55
N ARG A 557 -2.39 -36.27 -26.38
CA ARG A 557 -1.59 -37.11 -25.48
C ARG A 557 -0.14 -37.19 -25.97
N GLY A 558 0.80 -37.16 -25.03
CA GLY A 558 2.24 -37.27 -25.33
C GLY A 558 3.01 -35.94 -25.38
N GLY A 559 2.32 -34.79 -25.32
CA GLY A 559 2.98 -33.50 -25.14
C GLY A 559 3.62 -33.37 -23.75
N ARG A 560 4.76 -32.65 -23.66
CA ARG A 560 5.53 -32.42 -22.41
C ARG A 560 4.67 -31.98 -21.22
N ASP A 561 3.62 -31.19 -21.49
CA ASP A 561 2.74 -30.62 -20.48
C ASP A 561 1.31 -31.18 -20.53
N TYR A 562 1.09 -32.34 -21.17
CA TYR A 562 -0.24 -32.95 -21.28
C TYR A 562 -0.91 -33.15 -19.90
N GLU A 563 -0.16 -33.66 -18.92
CA GLU A 563 -0.64 -33.88 -17.55
C GLU A 563 -1.20 -32.59 -16.93
N PHE A 564 -0.49 -31.48 -17.13
CA PHE A 564 -0.86 -30.18 -16.61
C PHE A 564 -2.12 -29.64 -17.29
N TYR A 565 -2.20 -29.71 -18.63
CA TYR A 565 -3.39 -29.27 -19.35
C TYR A 565 -4.62 -30.13 -19.04
N ARG A 566 -4.44 -31.44 -18.85
CA ARG A 566 -5.53 -32.34 -18.46
C ARG A 566 -6.03 -32.01 -17.04
N PHE A 567 -5.13 -31.69 -16.12
CA PHE A 567 -5.49 -31.20 -14.79
C PHE A 567 -6.26 -29.87 -14.85
N LEU A 568 -5.78 -28.90 -15.64
CA LEU A 568 -6.46 -27.62 -15.85
C LEU A 568 -7.86 -27.79 -16.46
N LEU A 569 -8.08 -28.76 -17.34
CA LEU A 569 -9.41 -29.09 -17.85
C LEU A 569 -10.34 -29.54 -16.72
N GLY A 570 -9.87 -30.41 -15.82
CA GLY A 570 -10.61 -30.86 -14.65
C GLY A 570 -11.02 -29.70 -13.75
N GLU A 571 -10.08 -28.78 -13.48
CA GLU A 571 -10.32 -27.57 -12.68
C GLU A 571 -11.29 -26.59 -13.38
N ALA A 572 -11.11 -26.35 -14.68
CA ALA A 572 -11.99 -25.48 -15.46
C ALA A 572 -13.43 -26.00 -15.44
N LEU A 573 -13.64 -27.30 -15.71
CA LEU A 573 -14.95 -27.95 -15.63
C LEU A 573 -15.56 -27.82 -14.22
N ARG A 574 -14.76 -27.99 -13.17
CA ARG A 574 -15.24 -27.86 -11.79
C ARG A 574 -15.74 -26.44 -11.51
N ARG A 575 -15.00 -25.42 -11.96
CA ARG A 575 -15.28 -24.00 -11.74
C ARG A 575 -16.42 -23.46 -12.61
N THR A 576 -16.68 -24.08 -13.75
CA THR A 576 -17.87 -23.78 -14.58
C THR A 576 -19.13 -24.51 -14.10
N GLY A 577 -18.98 -25.46 -13.17
CA GLY A 577 -20.10 -26.19 -12.54
C GLY A 577 -20.35 -27.58 -13.11
N GLU A 578 -19.55 -28.02 -14.08
CA GLU A 578 -19.58 -29.33 -14.75
C GLU A 578 -18.98 -30.44 -13.87
N SER A 579 -19.49 -30.58 -12.64
CA SER A 579 -18.88 -31.38 -11.56
C SER A 579 -18.70 -32.86 -11.91
N ARG A 580 -19.62 -33.45 -12.69
CA ARG A 580 -19.51 -34.86 -13.13
C ARG A 580 -18.35 -35.06 -14.09
N LYS A 581 -18.24 -34.20 -15.11
CA LYS A 581 -17.14 -34.22 -16.09
C LYS A 581 -15.81 -33.94 -15.40
N ALA A 582 -15.77 -32.95 -14.51
CA ALA A 582 -14.59 -32.61 -13.70
C ALA A 582 -14.08 -33.81 -12.91
N ARG A 583 -14.95 -34.54 -12.20
CA ARG A 583 -14.56 -35.75 -11.44
C ARG A 583 -13.97 -36.83 -12.34
N LYS A 584 -14.51 -37.04 -13.54
CA LYS A 584 -13.98 -38.00 -14.51
C LYS A 584 -12.55 -37.60 -14.92
N VAL A 585 -12.36 -36.35 -15.35
CA VAL A 585 -11.05 -35.84 -15.80
C VAL A 585 -10.01 -35.83 -14.67
N LEU A 586 -10.38 -35.41 -13.45
CA LEU A 586 -9.46 -35.39 -12.31
C LEU A 586 -9.04 -36.79 -11.84
N ARG A 587 -9.90 -37.80 -12.00
CA ARG A 587 -9.52 -39.20 -11.71
C ARG A 587 -8.45 -39.72 -12.67
N GLU A 588 -8.53 -39.34 -13.94
CA GLU A 588 -7.48 -39.65 -14.93
C GLU A 588 -6.13 -38.99 -14.57
N CYS A 589 -6.15 -37.94 -13.74
CA CYS A 589 -4.94 -37.23 -13.33
C CYS A 589 -4.28 -37.84 -12.07
N LEU A 590 -4.91 -38.80 -11.38
CA LEU A 590 -4.40 -39.32 -10.10
C LEU A 590 -3.03 -39.98 -10.24
N ASP A 591 -2.78 -40.63 -11.38
CA ASP A 591 -1.53 -41.31 -11.65
C ASP A 591 -0.45 -40.40 -12.26
N PHE A 592 -0.76 -39.11 -12.49
CA PHE A 592 0.20 -38.15 -13.05
C PHE A 592 1.18 -37.66 -11.98
N PRO A 593 2.50 -37.80 -12.17
CA PRO A 593 3.50 -37.43 -11.16
C PRO A 593 3.42 -35.97 -10.70
N ARG A 594 3.12 -35.04 -11.61
CA ARG A 594 3.15 -33.60 -11.30
C ARG A 594 1.90 -33.09 -10.60
N VAL A 595 0.75 -33.70 -10.86
CA VAL A 595 -0.58 -33.13 -10.49
C VAL A 595 -1.49 -34.11 -9.75
N GLY A 596 -1.12 -35.39 -9.64
CA GLY A 596 -1.96 -36.43 -9.05
C GLY A 596 -2.32 -36.19 -7.59
N LYS A 597 -1.35 -35.70 -6.79
CA LYS A 597 -1.61 -35.30 -5.40
C LYS A 597 -2.66 -34.19 -5.30
N ALA A 598 -2.52 -33.12 -6.08
CA ALA A 598 -3.48 -32.02 -6.10
C ALA A 598 -4.86 -32.49 -6.58
N ALA A 599 -4.91 -33.34 -7.61
CA ALA A 599 -6.16 -33.93 -8.12
C ALA A 599 -6.88 -34.76 -7.04
N GLY A 600 -6.14 -35.59 -6.29
CA GLY A 600 -6.67 -36.38 -5.18
C GLY A 600 -7.23 -35.50 -4.05
N GLU A 601 -6.51 -34.43 -3.69
CA GLU A 601 -6.98 -33.48 -2.68
C GLU A 601 -8.25 -32.75 -3.12
N ILE A 602 -8.32 -32.30 -4.38
CA ILE A 602 -9.52 -31.67 -4.96
C ILE A 602 -10.69 -32.66 -4.96
N LEU A 603 -10.50 -33.89 -5.46
CA LEU A 603 -11.53 -34.93 -5.49
C LEU A 603 -12.09 -35.24 -4.11
N SER A 604 -11.24 -35.23 -3.08
CA SER A 604 -11.66 -35.44 -1.68
C SER A 604 -12.44 -34.26 -1.09
N GLY A 605 -12.36 -33.08 -1.70
CA GLY A 605 -13.04 -31.86 -1.28
C GLY A 605 -14.32 -31.53 -2.07
N MET A 606 -14.46 -32.09 -3.28
CA MET A 606 -15.65 -32.00 -4.14
C MET A 606 -16.81 -32.83 -3.62
#